data_AF-A0A6S7LVJ4-F1
#
_entry.id   AF-A0A6S7LVJ4-F1
#
_cell.length_a   1.000
_cell.length_b   1.000
_cell.length_c   1.000
_cell.angle_alpha   90.00
_cell.angle_beta   90.00
_cell.angle_gamma   90.00
#
_symmetry.space_group_name_H-M   'P 1'
#
loop_
_entity.id
_entity.type
_entity.pdbx_description
1 polymer ?
#
loop_
_entity_poly.entity_id
_entity_poly.type
_entity_poly.pdbx_seq_one_letter_code
_entity_poly.pdbx_strand_id
1 'polypeptide(L)'
;MLNPNEEEVNTEEISMATTLDLKPPPPFDAEGDNSSLAQRWKEWRERFNMYTVAANIKDDAQKRAVLLYVAGPSVHKIFKTLQDTGTDFKTALEKLDEYFQPQKN
;
A
#
# COMPACT_ATOMS: atom_id res chain seq x y z
N MET A 1 50.34 1.15 1.17
CA MET A 1 49.41 2.27 1.37
C MET A 1 48.01 1.75 1.07
N LEU A 2 47.05 1.97 1.97
CA LEU A 2 45.63 1.65 1.79
C LEU A 2 45.04 2.54 0.69
N ASN A 3 44.17 1.99 -0.17
CA ASN A 3 42.78 2.43 -0.14
C ASN A 3 41.78 1.37 -0.69
N PRO A 4 40.55 1.38 -0.15
CA PRO A 4 39.51 0.37 -0.30
C PRO A 4 38.43 0.83 -1.30
N ASN A 5 37.90 -0.09 -2.11
CA ASN A 5 36.62 0.05 -2.83
C ASN A 5 36.06 -1.38 -2.90
N GLU A 6 35.34 -1.82 -1.87
CA GLU A 6 33.87 -1.73 -1.76
C GLU A 6 33.17 -2.70 -2.72
N GLU A 7 32.74 -3.79 -2.10
CA GLU A 7 31.79 -4.82 -2.51
C GLU A 7 30.98 -4.52 -3.78
N GLU A 8 31.43 -5.07 -4.90
CA GLU A 8 30.56 -5.33 -6.05
C GLU A 8 29.72 -6.57 -5.73
N VAL A 9 28.62 -6.37 -5.01
CA VAL A 9 27.62 -7.42 -4.76
C VAL A 9 26.97 -7.78 -6.11
N ASN A 10 27.51 -8.83 -6.72
CA ASN A 10 26.95 -9.50 -7.88
C ASN A 10 25.52 -9.99 -7.56
N THR A 11 24.54 -9.22 -8.01
CA THR A 11 23.11 -9.45 -7.78
C THR A 11 22.49 -10.10 -9.02
N GLU A 12 23.10 -11.17 -9.55
CA GLU A 12 22.62 -11.86 -10.77
C GLU A 12 21.88 -13.19 -10.50
N GLU A 13 21.63 -13.58 -9.26
CA GLU A 13 21.04 -14.90 -8.93
C GLU A 13 19.79 -14.80 -8.03
N ILE A 14 18.76 -14.06 -8.46
CA ILE A 14 17.38 -14.27 -7.93
C ILE A 14 16.36 -14.36 -9.08
N SER A 15 16.35 -15.52 -9.74
CA SER A 15 15.17 -16.29 -10.14
C SER A 15 13.95 -15.57 -10.77
N MET A 16 13.85 -15.66 -12.10
CA MET A 16 12.69 -16.14 -12.88
C MET A 16 11.27 -15.99 -12.28
N ALA A 17 10.83 -14.77 -11.97
CA ALA A 17 9.41 -14.43 -12.02
C ALA A 17 9.31 -13.15 -12.83
N THR A 18 8.69 -13.20 -14.01
CA THR A 18 8.42 -12.03 -14.85
C THR A 18 7.72 -10.98 -14.00
N THR A 19 8.52 -10.07 -13.42
CA THR A 19 8.05 -9.01 -12.55
C THR A 19 7.53 -7.97 -13.51
N LEU A 20 6.21 -7.92 -13.68
CA LEU A 20 5.57 -6.79 -14.34
C LEU A 20 6.09 -5.54 -13.60
N ASP A 21 6.82 -4.65 -14.30
CA ASP A 21 7.32 -3.37 -13.79
C ASP A 21 6.13 -2.42 -13.54
N LEU A 22 5.23 -2.85 -12.67
CA LEU A 22 4.06 -2.10 -12.27
C LEU A 22 4.53 -1.14 -11.22
N LYS A 23 4.68 0.12 -11.63
CA LYS A 23 4.89 1.20 -10.67
C LYS A 23 3.74 1.17 -9.67
N PRO A 24 4.03 1.03 -8.36
CA PRO A 24 3.00 1.08 -7.34
C PRO A 24 2.25 2.42 -7.46
N PRO A 25 0.93 2.46 -7.19
CA PRO A 25 0.21 3.72 -7.20
C PRO A 25 0.87 4.69 -6.20
N PRO A 26 0.83 6.00 -6.49
CA PRO A 26 1.40 6.99 -5.60
C PRO A 26 0.75 6.89 -4.21
N PRO A 27 1.50 7.27 -3.14
CA PRO A 27 0.95 7.25 -1.79
C PRO A 27 -0.32 8.08 -1.70
N PHE A 28 -1.27 7.59 -0.90
CA PHE A 28 -2.54 8.26 -0.74
C PHE A 28 -2.36 9.54 0.08
N ASP A 29 -2.70 10.66 -0.53
CA ASP A 29 -2.67 11.96 0.13
C ASP A 29 -3.95 12.16 0.97
N ALA A 30 -3.88 11.71 2.22
CA ALA A 30 -4.95 11.88 3.20
C ALA A 30 -5.04 13.30 3.78
N GLU A 31 -4.07 14.18 3.49
CA GLU A 31 -4.04 15.57 4.00
C GLU A 31 -4.58 16.59 2.99
N GLY A 32 -5.01 16.13 1.80
CA GLY A 32 -5.65 16.96 0.79
C GLY A 32 -7.11 17.35 1.11
N ASP A 33 -7.84 17.81 0.09
CA ASP A 33 -9.21 18.32 0.24
C ASP A 33 -10.18 17.30 0.86
N ASN A 34 -10.56 17.54 2.11
CA ASN A 34 -11.44 16.68 2.91
C ASN A 34 -12.81 16.42 2.25
N SER A 35 -13.30 17.36 1.43
CA SER A 35 -14.56 17.25 0.67
C SER A 35 -14.51 16.21 -0.45
N SER A 36 -13.32 15.86 -0.94
CA SER A 36 -13.11 14.87 -2.01
C SER A 36 -12.35 13.63 -1.53
N LEU A 37 -11.99 13.58 -0.24
CA LEU A 37 -11.19 12.52 0.38
C LEU A 37 -11.75 11.13 0.08
N ALA A 38 -13.07 10.95 0.24
CA ALA A 38 -13.75 9.69 -0.03
C ALA A 38 -13.67 9.25 -1.50
N GLN A 39 -13.81 10.20 -2.43
CA GLN A 39 -13.74 9.92 -3.86
C GLN A 39 -12.30 9.57 -4.26
N ARG A 40 -11.31 10.35 -3.78
CA ARG A 40 -9.89 10.06 -3.99
C ARG A 40 -9.51 8.71 -3.39
N TRP A 41 -10.03 8.37 -2.21
CA TRP A 41 -9.79 7.07 -1.57
C TRP A 41 -10.37 5.93 -2.40
N LYS A 42 -11.58 6.09 -2.95
CA LYS A 42 -12.20 5.12 -3.85
C LYS A 42 -11.35 4.90 -5.11
N GLU A 43 -10.94 5.97 -5.79
CA GLU A 43 -10.09 5.89 -6.99
C GLU A 43 -8.74 5.25 -6.68
N TRP A 44 -8.14 5.58 -5.53
CA TRP A 44 -6.88 4.99 -5.09
C TRP A 44 -7.04 3.49 -4.79
N ARG A 45 -8.11 3.07 -4.11
CA ARG A 45 -8.41 1.65 -3.86
C ARG A 45 -8.63 0.86 -5.14
N GLU A 46 -9.29 1.44 -6.15
CA GLU A 46 -9.46 0.79 -7.46
C GLU A 46 -8.10 0.53 -8.12
N ARG A 47 -7.20 1.54 -8.11
CA ARG A 47 -5.82 1.38 -8.60
C ARG A 47 -5.04 0.34 -7.80
N PHE A 48 -5.19 0.34 -6.48
CA PHE A 48 -4.55 -0.64 -5.61
C PHE A 48 -5.05 -2.06 -5.90
N ASN A 49 -6.37 -2.24 -6.10
CA ASN A 49 -6.93 -3.54 -6.46
C ASN A 49 -6.35 -4.04 -7.80
N MET A 50 -6.28 -3.18 -8.82
CA MET A 50 -5.64 -3.51 -10.09
C MET A 50 -4.17 -3.91 -9.90
N TYR A 51 -3.43 -3.18 -9.05
CA TYR A 51 -2.05 -3.51 -8.70
C TYR A 51 -1.95 -4.87 -8.01
N THR A 52 -2.78 -5.17 -7.01
CA THR A 52 -2.73 -6.48 -6.31
C THR A 52 -3.08 -7.66 -7.21
N VAL A 53 -4.04 -7.48 -8.13
CA VAL A 53 -4.41 -8.48 -9.13
C VAL A 53 -3.25 -8.71 -10.10
N ALA A 54 -2.65 -7.63 -10.59
CA ALA A 54 -1.55 -7.71 -11.56
C ALA A 54 -0.23 -8.21 -10.92
N ALA A 55 0.01 -7.89 -9.65
CA ALA A 55 1.10 -8.43 -8.84
C ALA A 55 0.83 -9.86 -8.33
N ASN A 56 -0.34 -10.44 -8.64
CA ASN A 56 -0.76 -11.78 -8.24
C ASN A 56 -0.61 -12.03 -6.73
N ILE A 57 -0.88 -11.00 -5.90
CA ILE A 57 -0.83 -11.10 -4.45
C ILE A 57 -2.08 -11.87 -4.00
N LYS A 58 -1.90 -13.07 -3.45
CA LYS A 58 -3.00 -13.94 -3.01
C LYS A 58 -3.17 -13.92 -1.50
N ASP A 59 -2.07 -13.81 -0.75
CA ASP A 59 -2.07 -13.79 0.70
C ASP A 59 -2.67 -12.50 1.27
N ASP A 60 -3.71 -12.64 2.10
CA ASP A 60 -4.35 -11.50 2.77
C ASP A 60 -3.39 -10.74 3.69
N ALA A 61 -2.50 -11.45 4.38
CA ALA A 61 -1.46 -10.82 5.20
C ALA A 61 -0.50 -9.96 4.36
N GLN A 62 -0.13 -10.45 3.16
CA GLN A 62 0.73 -9.71 2.23
C GLN A 62 -0.02 -8.52 1.64
N LYS A 63 -1.28 -8.69 1.20
CA LYS A 63 -2.12 -7.58 0.72
C LYS A 63 -2.26 -6.49 1.77
N ARG A 64 -2.46 -6.85 3.04
CA ARG A 64 -2.53 -5.89 4.16
C ARG A 64 -1.22 -5.13 4.34
N ALA A 65 -0.08 -5.82 4.31
CA ALA A 65 1.22 -5.16 4.42
C ALA A 65 1.48 -4.21 3.23
N VAL A 66 1.17 -4.66 2.01
CA VAL A 66 1.33 -3.87 0.79
C VAL A 66 0.35 -2.68 0.77
N LEU A 67 -0.87 -2.85 1.27
CA LEU A 67 -1.82 -1.75 1.44
C LEU A 67 -1.22 -0.64 2.30
N LEU A 68 -0.69 -0.96 3.48
CA LEU A 68 -0.11 0.02 4.39
C LEU A 68 1.18 0.65 3.84
N TYR A 69 1.98 -0.13 3.12
CA TYR A 69 3.21 0.35 2.51
C TYR A 69 2.93 1.33 1.36
N VAL A 70 2.04 0.95 0.44
CA VAL A 70 1.72 1.74 -0.75
C VAL A 70 0.84 2.94 -0.40
N ALA A 71 -0.04 2.81 0.60
CA ALA A 71 -0.89 3.92 1.04
C ALA A 71 -0.10 5.07 1.69
N GLY A 72 1.11 4.78 2.18
CA GLY A 72 2.02 5.78 2.71
C GLY A 72 1.80 6.13 4.19
N PRO A 73 2.62 7.05 4.72
CA PRO A 73 2.71 7.33 6.15
C PRO A 73 1.42 7.90 6.75
N SER A 74 0.65 8.69 5.99
CA SER A 74 -0.61 9.28 6.47
C SER A 74 -1.65 8.20 6.76
N VAL A 75 -1.81 7.24 5.85
CA VAL A 75 -2.72 6.10 6.03
C VAL A 75 -2.23 5.18 7.14
N HIS A 76 -0.92 4.95 7.26
CA HIS A 76 -0.37 4.17 8.36
C HIS A 76 -0.64 4.83 9.72
N LYS A 77 -0.57 6.16 9.82
CA LYS A 77 -0.91 6.91 11.04
C LYS A 77 -2.39 6.74 11.39
N ILE A 78 -3.29 6.89 10.41
CA ILE A 78 -4.74 6.65 10.59
C ILE A 78 -4.97 5.20 11.02
N PHE A 79 -4.36 4.24 10.35
CA PHE A 79 -4.47 2.82 10.68
C PHE A 79 -4.05 2.49 12.10
N LYS A 80 -3.00 3.15 12.62
CA LYS A 80 -2.57 3.04 14.02
C LYS A 80 -3.57 3.61 15.03
N THR A 81 -4.40 4.56 14.62
CA THR A 81 -5.48 5.11 15.46
C THR A 81 -6.74 4.24 15.45
N LEU A 82 -6.90 3.39 14.43
CA LEU A 82 -8.03 2.47 14.32
C LEU A 82 -7.80 1.24 15.22
N GLN A 83 -8.81 0.92 16.03
CA GLN A 83 -8.87 -0.32 16.82
C GLN A 83 -9.59 -1.41 16.00
N ASP A 84 -9.41 -2.67 16.36
CA ASP A 84 -10.08 -3.81 15.70
C ASP A 84 -9.84 -3.90 14.18
N THR A 85 -8.62 -3.59 13.73
CA THR A 85 -8.25 -3.62 12.30
C THR A 85 -8.12 -5.02 11.70
N GLY A 86 -8.33 -6.06 12.50
CA GLY A 86 -8.24 -7.46 12.09
C GLY A 86 -6.84 -7.87 11.64
N THR A 87 -6.67 -9.17 11.40
CA THR A 87 -5.48 -9.73 10.74
C THR A 87 -5.59 -9.73 9.22
N ASP A 88 -6.81 -9.57 8.71
CA ASP A 88 -7.15 -9.73 7.30
C ASP A 88 -7.14 -8.41 6.53
N PHE A 89 -6.80 -8.49 5.24
CA PHE A 89 -6.83 -7.32 4.34
C PHE A 89 -8.21 -6.68 4.28
N LYS A 90 -9.27 -7.50 4.25
CA LYS A 90 -10.65 -7.00 4.15
C LYS A 90 -11.03 -6.12 5.34
N THR A 91 -10.79 -6.58 6.57
CA THR A 91 -11.10 -5.81 7.78
C THR A 91 -10.29 -4.52 7.85
N ALA A 92 -9.00 -4.58 7.50
CA ALA A 92 -8.15 -3.41 7.41
C ALA A 92 -8.69 -2.38 6.41
N LEU A 93 -9.12 -2.85 5.24
CA LEU A 93 -9.67 -2.00 4.18
C LEU A 93 -11.03 -1.41 4.56
N GLU A 94 -11.91 -2.19 5.19
CA GLU A 94 -13.22 -1.72 5.66
C GLU A 94 -13.07 -0.62 6.70
N LYS A 95 -12.16 -0.77 7.67
CA LYS A 95 -11.90 0.25 8.69
C LYS A 95 -11.34 1.54 8.12
N LEU A 96 -10.44 1.43 7.14
CA LEU A 96 -9.96 2.60 6.40
C LEU A 96 -11.08 3.23 5.57
N ASP A 97 -11.93 2.43 4.92
CA ASP A 97 -13.06 2.96 4.17
C ASP A 97 -14.08 3.67 5.05
N GLU A 98 -14.41 3.13 6.23
CA GLU A 98 -15.26 3.80 7.22
C GLU A 98 -14.66 5.15 7.66
N TYR A 99 -13.34 5.23 7.81
CA TYR A 99 -12.66 6.47 8.17
C TYR A 99 -12.67 7.50 7.02
N PHE A 100 -12.46 7.06 5.78
CA PHE A 100 -12.36 7.93 4.62
C PHE A 100 -13.70 8.26 3.96
N GLN A 101 -14.75 7.47 4.18
CA GLN A 101 -16.09 7.81 3.71
C GLN A 101 -16.66 8.99 4.51
N PRO A 102 -17.37 9.92 3.86
CA PRO A 102 -18.04 10.97 4.59
C PRO A 102 -19.19 10.30 5.34
N GLN A 103 -19.26 10.46 6.67
CA GLN A 103 -20.49 10.19 7.40
C GLN A 103 -21.58 11.05 6.77
N LYS A 104 -22.40 10.45 5.91
CA LYS A 104 -23.62 11.07 5.39
C LYS A 104 -24.55 11.26 6.58
N ASN A 105 -24.66 12.50 7.05
CA ASN A 105 -25.85 12.98 7.74
C ASN A 105 -26.99 13.17 6.74
#